data_AF-A0A1V5B234-F1
#
_entry.id   AF-A0A1V5B234-F1
#
_cell.length_a   1.000
_cell.length_b   1.000
_cell.length_c   1.000
_cell.angle_alpha   90.00
_cell.angle_beta   90.00
_cell.angle_gamma   90.00
#
_symmetry.space_group_name_H-M   'P 1'
#
loop_
_entity.id
_entity.type
_entity.pdbx_description
1 polymer ?
#
loop_
_entity_poly.entity_id
_entity_poly.type
_entity_poly.pdbx_seq_one_letter_code
_entity_poly.pdbx_strand_id
1 'polypeptide(L)'
;MADKALAEAIRLFEERIAQGRYREAAKIREDYSLPAEPLQEAVRREYSRVLGLGEFSLAAELAKEYGLSKKMVVEAASRSFVRKVDGEQYKAAAEFAKRFDLPPEMVREAAVRAYNKSMDFGLAKNAADIAVDFELPDDMRIAAAEKAFAAHMDSGLYNKALKIARMYGLSPDLVREAETKSKGRR
;
A
#
# COMPACT_ATOMS: atom_id res chain seq x y z
N MET A 1 -5.45 28.32 34.25
CA MET A 1 -5.85 26.89 34.39
C MET A 1 -5.68 26.14 33.07
N ALA A 2 -6.13 26.71 31.93
CA ALA A 2 -5.94 26.11 30.61
C ALA A 2 -4.47 25.81 30.25
N ASP A 3 -3.54 26.75 30.50
CA ASP A 3 -2.11 26.55 30.16
C ASP A 3 -1.45 25.40 30.92
N LYS A 4 -1.86 25.16 32.18
CA LYS A 4 -1.35 24.04 32.98
C LYS A 4 -1.85 22.70 32.44
N ALA A 5 -3.11 22.64 32.01
CA ALA A 5 -3.69 21.44 31.41
C ALA A 5 -3.04 21.11 30.06
N LEU A 6 -2.74 22.14 29.25
CA LEU A 6 -2.06 21.97 27.97
C LEU A 6 -0.62 21.46 28.16
N ALA A 7 0.13 22.06 29.10
CA ALA A 7 1.49 21.63 29.40
C ALA A 7 1.54 20.18 29.90
N GLU A 8 0.59 19.77 30.75
CA GLU A 8 0.50 18.39 31.23
C GLU A 8 0.12 17.41 30.11
N ALA A 9 -0.80 17.79 29.23
CA ALA A 9 -1.16 16.98 28.07
C ALA A 9 0.02 16.79 27.11
N ILE A 10 0.82 17.83 26.88
CA ILE A 10 2.08 17.73 26.12
C ILE A 10 3.02 16.73 26.81
N ARG A 11 3.25 16.87 28.12
CA ARG A 11 4.14 15.95 28.88
C ARG A 11 3.69 14.48 28.76
N LEU A 12 2.39 14.22 28.90
CA LEU A 12 1.81 12.89 28.74
C LEU A 12 1.95 12.37 27.31
N PHE A 13 1.75 13.23 26.31
CA PHE A 13 2.00 12.89 24.92
C PHE A 13 3.46 12.47 24.70
N GLU A 14 4.43 13.26 25.18
CA GLU A 14 5.85 12.97 25.04
C GLU A 14 6.23 11.64 25.69
N GLU A 15 5.69 11.36 26.89
CA GLU A 15 5.90 10.09 27.58
C GLU A 15 5.38 8.91 26.75
N ARG A 16 4.17 9.02 26.19
CA ARG A 16 3.56 7.96 25.37
C ARG A 16 4.30 7.75 24.06
N ILE A 17 4.76 8.81 23.41
CA ILE A 17 5.63 8.72 22.23
C ILE A 17 6.93 7.98 22.56
N ALA A 18 7.61 8.34 23.63
CA ALA A 18 8.88 7.70 24.03
C ALA A 18 8.73 6.22 24.43
N GLN A 19 7.56 5.84 24.94
CA GLN A 19 7.21 4.46 25.26
C GLN A 19 6.76 3.64 24.04
N GLY A 20 6.70 4.23 22.85
CA GLY A 20 6.17 3.57 21.64
C GLY A 20 4.65 3.37 21.65
N ARG A 21 3.92 4.04 22.56
CA ARG A 21 2.46 3.94 22.70
C ARG A 21 1.77 4.96 21.79
N TYR A 22 2.00 4.88 20.49
CA TYR A 22 1.58 5.90 19.51
C TYR A 22 0.07 6.12 19.45
N ARG A 23 -0.74 5.07 19.65
CA ARG A 23 -2.22 5.21 19.69
C ARG A 23 -2.68 6.02 20.90
N GLU A 24 -2.05 5.83 22.05
CA GLU A 24 -2.35 6.61 23.25
C GLU A 24 -1.89 8.06 23.08
N ALA A 25 -0.71 8.27 22.49
CA ALA A 25 -0.22 9.61 22.17
C ALA A 25 -1.16 10.34 21.18
N ALA A 26 -1.60 9.68 20.10
CA ALA A 26 -2.54 10.24 19.14
C ALA A 26 -3.87 10.63 19.80
N LYS A 27 -4.39 9.76 20.69
CA LYS A 27 -5.60 10.07 21.47
C LYS A 27 -5.42 11.29 22.37
N ILE A 28 -4.29 11.42 23.07
CA ILE A 28 -3.99 12.61 23.89
C ILE A 28 -3.94 13.87 23.02
N ARG A 29 -3.30 13.81 21.85
CA ARG A 29 -3.28 14.93 20.90
C ARG A 29 -4.69 15.35 20.48
N GLU A 30 -5.57 14.40 20.20
CA GLU A 30 -6.96 14.65 19.80
C GLU A 30 -7.79 15.21 20.95
N ASP A 31 -7.80 14.52 22.10
CA ASP A 31 -8.59 14.88 23.30
C ASP A 31 -8.28 16.30 23.79
N TYR A 32 -7.02 16.75 23.65
CA TYR A 32 -6.57 18.07 24.07
C TYR A 32 -6.37 19.06 22.91
N SER A 33 -6.70 18.65 21.67
CA SER A 33 -6.50 19.45 20.45
C SER A 33 -5.09 20.08 20.38
N LEU A 34 -4.06 19.28 20.70
CA LEU A 34 -2.69 19.78 20.83
C LEU A 34 -2.16 20.27 19.48
N PRO A 35 -1.59 21.49 19.43
CA PRO A 35 -0.94 21.98 18.20
C PRO A 35 0.29 21.12 17.89
N ALA A 36 0.62 20.97 16.62
CA ALA A 36 1.71 20.10 16.18
C ALA A 36 3.10 20.60 16.60
N GLU A 37 3.29 21.93 16.65
CA GLU A 37 4.58 22.58 16.93
C GLU A 37 5.26 22.11 18.23
N PRO A 38 4.62 22.13 19.41
CA PRO A 38 5.25 21.66 20.65
C PRO A 38 5.54 20.15 20.65
N LEU A 39 4.88 19.37 19.80
CA LEU A 39 5.05 17.91 19.74
C LEU A 39 6.26 17.52 18.88
N GLN A 40 6.73 18.41 18.01
CA GLN A 40 7.72 18.07 17.00
C GLN A 40 9.02 17.53 17.60
N GLU A 41 9.50 18.08 18.72
CA GLU A 41 10.79 17.67 19.29
C GLU A 41 10.73 16.26 19.88
N ALA A 42 9.64 15.91 20.57
CA ALA A 42 9.43 14.53 21.03
C ALA A 42 9.31 13.56 19.85
N VAL A 43 8.58 13.94 18.80
CA VAL A 43 8.43 13.10 17.61
C VAL A 43 9.74 12.96 16.83
N ARG A 44 10.60 14.00 16.75
CA ARG A 44 11.94 13.91 16.11
C ARG A 44 12.88 12.98 16.86
N ARG A 45 12.88 13.05 18.19
CA ARG A 45 13.66 12.14 19.04
C ARG A 45 13.22 10.69 18.81
N GLU A 46 11.91 10.47 18.82
CA GLU A 46 11.35 9.14 18.58
C GLU A 46 11.60 8.65 17.16
N TYR A 47 11.41 9.49 16.15
CA TYR A 47 11.76 9.22 14.76
C TYR A 47 13.20 8.70 14.65
N SER A 48 14.15 9.40 15.29
CA SER A 48 15.56 9.04 15.25
C SER A 48 15.81 7.68 15.93
N ARG A 49 15.12 7.42 17.04
CA ARG A 49 15.18 6.14 17.76
C ARG A 49 14.67 4.99 16.89
N VAL A 50 13.48 5.10 16.32
CA VAL A 50 12.88 4.03 15.49
C VAL A 50 13.65 3.84 14.18
N LEU A 51 14.19 4.92 13.60
CA LEU A 51 15.07 4.85 12.44
C LEU A 51 16.35 4.05 12.75
N GLY A 52 16.95 4.28 13.93
CA GLY A 52 18.13 3.54 14.40
C GLY A 52 17.84 2.05 14.67
N LEU A 53 16.61 1.70 15.01
CA LEU A 53 16.15 0.31 15.16
C LEU A 53 15.82 -0.37 13.82
N GLY A 54 15.85 0.36 12.70
CA GLY A 54 15.47 -0.15 11.39
C GLY A 54 13.96 -0.21 11.16
N GLU A 55 13.16 0.42 12.02
CA GLU A 55 11.69 0.51 11.92
C GLU A 55 11.27 1.64 10.96
N PHE A 56 11.73 1.54 9.72
CA PHE A 56 11.60 2.60 8.71
C PHE A 56 10.16 2.93 8.32
N SER A 57 9.26 1.94 8.30
CA SER A 57 7.84 2.16 8.03
C SER A 57 7.22 3.08 9.09
N LEU A 58 7.50 2.79 10.37
CA LEU A 58 7.02 3.56 11.50
C LEU A 58 7.65 4.96 11.55
N ALA A 59 8.95 5.07 11.26
CA ALA A 59 9.63 6.36 11.15
C ALA A 59 8.97 7.26 10.09
N ALA A 60 8.62 6.71 8.92
CA ALA A 60 7.94 7.46 7.87
C ALA A 60 6.52 7.90 8.28
N GLU A 61 5.78 7.02 8.96
CA GLU A 61 4.43 7.32 9.48
C GLU A 61 4.48 8.44 10.53
N LEU A 62 5.37 8.35 11.53
CA LEU A 62 5.58 9.41 12.52
C LEU A 62 5.94 10.74 11.86
N ALA A 63 6.86 10.71 10.90
CA ALA A 63 7.27 11.92 10.20
C ALA A 63 6.10 12.57 9.43
N LYS A 64 5.25 11.78 8.76
CA LYS A 64 4.12 12.28 7.98
C LYS A 64 2.97 12.77 8.89
N GLU A 65 2.62 12.00 9.92
CA GLU A 65 1.47 12.27 10.80
C GLU A 65 1.65 13.53 11.66
N TYR A 66 2.89 13.81 12.08
CA TYR A 66 3.22 14.94 12.95
C TYR A 66 3.91 16.09 12.21
N GLY A 67 3.91 16.06 10.87
CA GLY A 67 4.39 17.17 10.04
C GLY A 67 5.88 17.44 10.19
N LEU A 68 6.71 16.41 10.33
CA LEU A 68 8.16 16.55 10.16
C LEU A 68 8.50 16.89 8.70
N SER A 69 9.76 17.26 8.44
CA SER A 69 10.16 17.70 7.11
C SER A 69 9.92 16.64 6.04
N LYS A 70 9.53 17.07 4.83
CA LYS A 70 9.37 16.18 3.66
C LYS A 70 10.59 15.29 3.43
N LYS A 71 11.80 15.83 3.67
CA LYS A 71 13.05 15.07 3.57
C LYS A 71 13.07 13.87 4.52
N MET A 72 12.66 14.03 5.78
CA MET A 72 12.60 12.93 6.75
C MET A 72 11.56 11.88 6.36
N VAL A 73 10.39 12.32 5.91
CA VAL A 73 9.35 11.40 5.40
C VAL A 73 9.89 10.55 4.25
N VAL A 74 10.47 11.19 3.23
CA VAL A 74 10.99 10.50 2.04
C VAL A 74 12.17 9.60 2.38
N GLU A 75 13.07 10.02 3.27
CA GLU A 75 14.23 9.21 3.67
C GLU A 75 13.80 7.91 4.34
N ALA A 76 12.99 7.99 5.40
CA ALA A 76 12.47 6.81 6.08
C ALA A 76 11.63 5.94 5.14
N ALA A 77 10.78 6.56 4.31
CA ALA A 77 9.93 5.83 3.40
C ALA A 77 10.74 5.07 2.32
N SER A 78 11.81 5.67 1.81
CA SER A 78 12.69 5.04 0.82
C SER A 78 13.43 3.83 1.40
N ARG A 79 13.93 3.92 2.64
CA ARG A 79 14.55 2.76 3.33
C ARG A 79 13.55 1.64 3.60
N SER A 80 12.33 2.00 3.99
CA SER A 80 11.21 1.06 4.16
C SER A 80 10.86 0.36 2.84
N PHE A 81 10.81 1.10 1.74
CA PHE A 81 10.58 0.57 0.41
C PHE A 81 11.65 -0.46 0.03
N VAL A 82 12.93 -0.13 0.16
CA VAL A 82 14.04 -1.04 -0.14
C VAL A 82 13.90 -2.34 0.65
N ARG A 83 13.65 -2.26 1.96
CA ARG A 83 13.43 -3.45 2.81
C ARG A 83 12.27 -4.31 2.34
N LYS A 84 11.18 -3.71 1.84
CA LYS A 84 10.04 -4.47 1.28
C LYS A 84 10.39 -5.13 -0.05
N VAL A 85 11.15 -4.45 -0.90
CA VAL A 85 11.63 -5.01 -2.18
C VAL A 85 12.58 -6.17 -1.93
N ASP A 86 13.54 -6.03 -1.00
CA ASP A 86 14.50 -7.08 -0.64
C ASP A 86 13.80 -8.30 -0.01
N GLY A 87 12.73 -8.07 0.75
CA GLY A 87 11.85 -9.13 1.26
C GLY A 87 10.84 -9.67 0.23
N GLU A 88 10.96 -9.27 -1.04
CA GLU A 88 10.07 -9.61 -2.15
C GLU A 88 8.57 -9.31 -1.93
N GLN A 89 8.27 -8.34 -1.08
CA GLN A 89 6.91 -7.85 -0.78
C GLN A 89 6.52 -6.77 -1.79
N TYR A 90 6.62 -7.07 -3.09
CA TYR A 90 6.58 -6.07 -4.15
C TYR A 90 5.28 -5.25 -4.22
N LYS A 91 4.10 -5.89 -4.04
CA LYS A 91 2.83 -5.16 -4.01
C LYS A 91 2.80 -4.18 -2.84
N ALA A 92 3.17 -4.63 -1.64
CA ALA A 92 3.25 -3.78 -0.46
C ALA A 92 4.30 -2.66 -0.63
N ALA A 93 5.40 -2.92 -1.32
CA ALA A 93 6.39 -1.89 -1.66
C ALA A 93 5.80 -0.81 -2.57
N ALA A 94 5.07 -1.21 -3.62
CA ALA A 94 4.41 -0.28 -4.54
C ALA A 94 3.32 0.56 -3.84
N GLU A 95 2.45 -0.07 -3.04
CA GLU A 95 1.44 0.63 -2.22
C GLU A 95 2.08 1.63 -1.26
N PHE A 96 3.17 1.21 -0.60
CA PHE A 96 3.88 2.05 0.34
C PHE A 96 4.56 3.24 -0.36
N ALA A 97 5.19 3.03 -1.52
CA ALA A 97 5.79 4.09 -2.32
C ALA A 97 4.74 5.11 -2.77
N LYS A 98 3.57 4.64 -3.25
CA LYS A 98 2.44 5.50 -3.65
C LYS A 98 1.92 6.31 -2.45
N ARG A 99 1.74 5.68 -1.28
CA ARG A 99 1.26 6.31 -0.05
C ARG A 99 2.17 7.42 0.48
N PHE A 100 3.49 7.30 0.26
CA PHE A 100 4.49 8.26 0.73
C PHE A 100 5.01 9.20 -0.35
N ASP A 101 4.36 9.23 -1.51
CA ASP A 101 4.71 10.12 -2.62
C ASP A 101 6.18 9.95 -3.03
N LEU A 102 6.67 8.70 -2.98
CA LEU A 102 7.99 8.34 -3.51
C LEU A 102 7.99 8.47 -5.04
N PRO A 103 9.17 8.56 -5.68
CA PRO A 103 9.27 8.69 -7.14
C PRO A 103 8.35 7.69 -7.88
N PRO A 104 7.57 8.14 -8.89
CA PRO A 104 6.65 7.29 -9.63
C PRO A 104 7.30 6.02 -10.20
N GLU A 105 8.56 6.10 -10.59
CA GLU A 105 9.29 4.93 -11.09
C GLU A 105 9.52 3.85 -10.03
N MET A 106 9.70 4.22 -8.75
CA MET A 106 9.79 3.22 -7.67
C MET A 106 8.46 2.48 -7.50
N VAL A 107 7.33 3.19 -7.61
CA VAL A 107 5.98 2.59 -7.58
C VAL A 107 5.83 1.62 -8.75
N ARG A 108 6.15 2.08 -9.96
CA ARG A 108 6.02 1.31 -11.20
C ARG A 108 6.89 0.06 -11.20
N GLU A 109 8.17 0.18 -10.85
CA GLU A 109 9.11 -0.95 -10.79
C GLU A 109 8.64 -2.02 -9.81
N ALA A 110 8.22 -1.62 -8.60
CA ALA A 110 7.70 -2.56 -7.61
C ALA A 110 6.39 -3.22 -8.09
N ALA A 111 5.49 -2.46 -8.72
CA ALA A 111 4.25 -3.00 -9.29
C ALA A 111 4.52 -4.01 -10.41
N VAL A 112 5.47 -3.73 -11.32
CA VAL A 112 5.89 -4.67 -12.37
C VAL A 112 6.48 -5.95 -11.78
N ARG A 113 7.32 -5.85 -10.74
CA ARG A 113 7.83 -7.04 -10.03
C ARG A 113 6.72 -7.85 -9.35
N ALA A 114 5.74 -7.17 -8.75
CA ALA A 114 4.57 -7.82 -8.14
C ALA A 114 3.69 -8.54 -9.19
N TYR A 115 3.50 -7.90 -10.35
CA TYR A 115 2.82 -8.47 -11.50
C TYR A 115 3.53 -9.74 -11.98
N ASN A 116 4.84 -9.65 -12.26
CA ASN A 116 5.63 -10.77 -12.78
C ASN A 116 5.61 -11.95 -11.81
N LYS A 117 5.85 -11.69 -10.51
CA LYS A 117 5.77 -12.71 -9.46
C LYS A 117 4.39 -13.39 -9.47
N SER A 118 3.30 -12.61 -9.57
CA SER A 118 1.95 -13.17 -9.64
C SER A 118 1.73 -14.04 -10.89
N MET A 119 2.27 -13.62 -12.03
CA MET A 119 2.19 -14.39 -13.28
C MET A 119 2.95 -15.72 -13.21
N ASP A 120 4.12 -15.72 -12.56
CA ASP A 120 4.99 -16.88 -12.37
C ASP A 120 4.34 -17.92 -11.45
N PHE A 121 3.67 -17.47 -10.38
CA PHE A 121 2.90 -18.34 -9.48
C PHE A 121 1.53 -18.77 -10.03
N GLY A 122 1.20 -18.43 -11.27
CA GLY A 122 -0.09 -18.77 -11.88
C GLY A 122 -1.28 -17.97 -11.35
N LEU A 123 -1.03 -16.91 -10.58
CA LEU A 123 -2.04 -16.02 -10.00
C LEU A 123 -2.43 -14.92 -11.00
N ALA A 124 -2.82 -15.31 -12.21
CA ALA A 124 -3.02 -14.39 -13.33
C ALA A 124 -4.12 -13.32 -13.06
N LYS A 125 -5.19 -13.68 -12.34
CA LYS A 125 -6.19 -12.68 -11.90
C LYS A 125 -5.57 -11.62 -10.98
N ASN A 126 -4.72 -12.04 -10.04
CA ASN A 126 -4.03 -11.11 -9.14
C ASN A 126 -3.06 -10.21 -9.92
N ALA A 127 -2.39 -10.73 -10.94
CA ALA A 127 -1.57 -9.93 -11.84
C ALA A 127 -2.40 -8.88 -12.60
N ALA A 128 -3.58 -9.25 -13.11
CA ALA A 128 -4.49 -8.30 -13.74
C ALA A 128 -4.99 -7.22 -12.77
N ASP A 129 -5.31 -7.59 -11.52
CA ASP A 129 -5.67 -6.63 -10.46
C ASP A 129 -4.51 -5.66 -10.17
N ILE A 130 -3.26 -6.15 -10.06
CA ILE A 130 -2.07 -5.30 -9.88
C ILE A 130 -1.90 -4.34 -11.06
N ALA A 131 -2.09 -4.80 -12.29
CA ALA A 131 -1.96 -3.95 -13.46
C ALA A 131 -2.99 -2.80 -13.46
N VAL A 132 -4.21 -3.05 -12.98
CA VAL A 132 -5.24 -2.01 -12.78
C VAL A 132 -4.88 -1.08 -11.62
N ASP A 133 -4.58 -1.64 -10.44
CA ASP A 133 -4.31 -0.88 -9.20
C ASP A 133 -3.17 0.15 -9.36
N PHE A 134 -2.19 -0.19 -10.21
CA PHE A 134 -0.98 0.59 -10.45
C PHE A 134 -0.88 1.18 -11.85
N GLU A 135 -1.96 1.14 -12.63
CA GLU A 135 -2.02 1.73 -13.98
C GLU A 135 -0.83 1.27 -14.86
N LEU A 136 -0.51 -0.02 -14.79
CA LEU A 136 0.50 -0.63 -15.65
C LEU A 136 0.01 -0.64 -17.11
N PRO A 137 0.93 -0.76 -18.08
CA PRO A 137 0.57 -0.85 -19.49
C PRO A 137 -0.59 -1.82 -19.78
N ASP A 138 -1.49 -1.41 -20.67
CA ASP A 138 -2.71 -2.15 -20.97
C ASP A 138 -2.44 -3.59 -21.47
N ASP A 139 -1.34 -3.80 -22.19
CA ASP A 139 -0.90 -5.11 -22.65
C ASP A 139 -0.62 -6.06 -21.47
N MET A 140 -0.02 -5.58 -20.37
CA MET A 140 0.16 -6.38 -19.16
C MET A 140 -1.18 -6.75 -18.53
N ARG A 141 -2.09 -5.78 -18.40
CA ARG A 141 -3.43 -6.01 -17.85
C ARG A 141 -4.21 -7.03 -18.69
N ILE A 142 -4.21 -6.88 -20.01
CA ILE A 142 -4.92 -7.77 -20.95
C ILE A 142 -4.29 -9.16 -20.94
N ALA A 143 -2.96 -9.29 -21.02
CA ALA A 143 -2.29 -10.58 -21.03
C ALA A 143 -2.58 -11.41 -19.75
N ALA A 144 -2.55 -10.77 -18.58
CA ALA A 144 -2.89 -11.43 -17.33
C ALA A 144 -4.38 -11.82 -17.26
N ALA A 145 -5.27 -10.95 -17.72
CA ALA A 145 -6.70 -11.22 -17.76
C ALA A 145 -7.06 -12.36 -18.72
N GLU A 146 -6.44 -12.43 -19.91
CA GLU A 146 -6.61 -13.52 -20.86
C GLU A 146 -6.11 -14.86 -20.29
N LYS A 147 -4.94 -14.86 -19.63
CA LYS A 147 -4.42 -16.07 -18.95
C LYS A 147 -5.37 -16.54 -17.84
N ALA A 148 -5.91 -15.62 -17.04
CA ALA A 148 -6.88 -15.95 -16.00
C ALA A 148 -8.22 -16.43 -16.57
N PHE A 149 -8.67 -15.83 -17.67
CA PHE A 149 -9.85 -16.25 -18.42
C PHE A 149 -9.71 -17.68 -18.92
N ALA A 150 -8.62 -17.99 -19.63
CA ALA A 150 -8.34 -19.31 -20.19
C ALA A 150 -8.33 -20.39 -19.10
N ALA A 151 -7.62 -20.14 -17.99
CA ALA A 151 -7.59 -21.07 -16.85
C ALA A 151 -8.99 -21.40 -16.30
N HIS A 152 -9.89 -20.40 -16.23
CA HIS A 152 -11.28 -20.63 -15.83
C HIS A 152 -12.11 -21.33 -16.89
N MET A 153 -11.89 -21.05 -18.18
CA MET A 153 -12.56 -21.76 -19.27
C MET A 153 -12.19 -23.25 -19.27
N ASP A 154 -10.90 -23.56 -19.15
CA ASP A 154 -10.39 -24.94 -19.12
C ASP A 154 -10.91 -25.71 -17.91
N SER A 155 -11.07 -25.04 -16.77
CA SER A 155 -11.64 -25.62 -15.55
C SER A 155 -13.18 -25.75 -15.60
N GLY A 156 -13.83 -25.35 -16.70
CA GLY A 156 -15.29 -25.33 -16.82
C GLY A 156 -15.98 -24.29 -15.91
N LEU A 157 -15.24 -23.28 -15.43
CA LEU A 157 -15.73 -22.20 -14.57
C LEU A 157 -16.20 -21.00 -15.39
N TYR A 158 -17.09 -21.23 -16.36
CA TYR A 158 -17.46 -20.25 -17.39
C TYR A 158 -18.04 -18.94 -16.84
N ASN A 159 -18.79 -18.98 -15.73
CA ASN A 159 -19.29 -17.75 -15.08
C ASN A 159 -18.14 -16.89 -14.52
N LYS A 160 -17.08 -17.51 -14.00
CA LYS A 160 -15.89 -16.79 -13.54
C LYS A 160 -15.09 -16.23 -14.72
N ALA A 161 -14.93 -17.02 -15.79
CA ALA A 161 -14.31 -16.56 -17.03
C ALA A 161 -15.06 -15.35 -17.62
N LEU A 162 -16.39 -15.42 -17.72
CA LEU A 162 -17.22 -14.31 -18.18
C LEU A 162 -17.06 -13.06 -17.31
N LYS A 163 -16.97 -13.22 -15.99
CA LYS A 163 -16.71 -12.10 -15.06
C LYS A 163 -15.35 -11.46 -15.32
N ILE A 164 -14.30 -12.25 -15.54
CA ILE A 164 -12.96 -11.75 -15.91
C ILE A 164 -13.03 -10.97 -17.23
N ALA A 165 -13.62 -11.57 -18.27
CA ALA A 165 -13.69 -10.94 -19.58
C ALA A 165 -14.36 -9.57 -19.55
N ARG A 166 -15.47 -9.44 -18.81
CA ARG A 166 -16.18 -8.17 -18.64
C ARG A 166 -15.41 -7.19 -17.76
N MET A 167 -14.85 -7.65 -16.65
CA MET A 167 -14.15 -6.81 -15.67
C MET A 167 -12.92 -6.12 -16.28
N TYR A 168 -12.13 -6.84 -17.07
CA TYR A 168 -10.92 -6.30 -17.68
C TYR A 168 -11.09 -5.94 -19.16
N GLY A 169 -12.33 -5.84 -19.66
CA GLY A 169 -12.60 -5.41 -21.03
C GLY A 169 -11.89 -6.25 -22.10
N LEU A 170 -11.91 -7.58 -21.95
CA LEU A 170 -11.42 -8.50 -22.97
C LEU A 170 -12.29 -8.43 -24.24
N SER A 171 -11.79 -9.00 -25.33
CA SER A 171 -12.45 -8.90 -26.63
C SER A 171 -13.92 -9.41 -26.60
N PRO A 172 -14.81 -8.83 -27.42
CA PRO A 172 -16.21 -9.26 -27.50
C PRO A 172 -16.37 -10.75 -27.81
N ASP A 173 -15.41 -11.34 -28.53
CA ASP A 173 -15.44 -12.76 -28.87
C ASP A 173 -15.20 -13.65 -27.65
N LEU A 174 -14.25 -13.30 -26.77
CA LEU A 174 -14.03 -14.02 -25.51
C LEU A 174 -15.23 -13.90 -24.57
N VAL A 175 -15.87 -12.72 -24.51
CA VAL A 175 -17.11 -12.53 -23.74
C VAL A 175 -18.22 -13.45 -24.26
N ARG A 176 -18.43 -13.49 -25.58
CA ARG A 176 -19.47 -14.31 -26.23
C ARG A 176 -19.21 -15.80 -26.02
N GLU A 177 -17.96 -16.24 -26.10
CA GLU A 177 -17.58 -17.63 -25.89
C GLU A 177 -17.94 -18.09 -24.48
N ALA A 178 -17.50 -17.35 -23.44
CA ALA A 178 -17.79 -17.69 -22.05
C ALA A 178 -19.29 -17.63 -21.74
N GLU A 179 -20.01 -16.68 -22.33
CA GLU A 179 -21.47 -16.56 -22.16
C GLU A 179 -22.24 -17.73 -22.79
N THR A 180 -21.78 -18.24 -23.94
CA THR A 180 -22.41 -19.41 -24.58
C THR A 180 -22.20 -20.65 -23.72
N LYS A 181 -20.96 -20.89 -23.28
CA LYS A 181 -20.63 -22.06 -22.44
C LYS A 181 -21.28 -22.00 -21.05
N SER A 182 -21.47 -20.81 -20.48
CA SER A 182 -22.15 -20.66 -19.18
C SER A 182 -23.65 -20.97 -19.24
N LYS A 183 -24.32 -20.65 -20.36
CA LYS A 183 -25.76 -20.94 -20.56
C LYS A 183 -26.05 -22.40 -20.93
N GLY A 184 -25.09 -23.10 -21.53
CA GLY A 184 -25.22 -24.51 -21.95
C GLY A 184 -25.13 -25.56 -20.84
N ARG A 185 -24.78 -25.18 -19.60
CA ARG A 185 -24.89 -26.04 -18.40
C ARG A 185 -26.23 -25.78 -17.71
N ARG A 186 -27.31 -26.40 -18.19
CA ARG A 186 -28.55 -26.62 -17.43
C ARG A 186 -28.87 -28.10 -17.42
#